data_AF-A0A1J5RVS2-F1
#
_entry.id   AF-A0A1J5RVS2-F1
#
_cell.length_a   1.000
_cell.length_b   1.000
_cell.length_c   1.000
_cell.angle_alpha   90.00
_cell.angle_beta   90.00
_cell.angle_gamma   90.00
#
_symmetry.space_group_name_H-M   'P 1'
#
loop_
_entity.id
_entity.type
_entity.pdbx_description
1 polymer ?
#
loop_
_entity_poly.entity_id
_entity_poly.type
_entity_poly.pdbx_seq_one_letter_code
_entity_poly.pdbx_strand_id
1 'polypeptide(L)' 'MDIREVLARNLRIYRQERGLSQEELAHRADLDRTYISALERCVYAASIDVLEKLASALNVEPADLLRRTLSPGRDSTAEG' A
#
# COMPACT_ATOMS: atom_id res chain seq x y z
N MET A 1 -7.13 11.80 4.81
CA MET A 1 -5.83 11.23 4.42
C MET A 1 -5.48 11.71 3.03
N ASP A 2 -4.27 12.25 2.86
CA ASP A 2 -3.71 12.52 1.53
C ASP A 2 -3.36 11.19 0.81
N ILE A 3 -2.97 11.26 -0.47
CA ILE A 3 -2.69 10.03 -1.25
C ILE A 3 -1.44 9.27 -0.75
N ARG A 4 -0.47 9.96 -0.14
CA ARG A 4 0.75 9.34 0.39
C ARG A 4 0.44 8.56 1.67
N GLU A 5 -0.42 9.11 2.52
CA GLU A 5 -0.90 8.40 3.71
C GLU A 5 -1.72 7.15 3.33
N VAL A 6 -2.49 7.20 2.24
CA VAL A 6 -3.21 6.03 1.71
C VAL A 6 -2.23 4.95 1.25
N LEU A 7 -1.21 5.32 0.46
CA LEU A 7 -0.16 4.40 0.03
C LEU A 7 0.57 3.77 1.23
N ALA A 8 1.03 4.58 2.18
CA ALA A 8 1.75 4.12 3.36
C ALA A 8 0.96 3.08 4.16
N ARG A 9 -0.34 3.35 4.37
CA ARG A 9 -1.25 2.43 5.06
C ARG A 9 -1.47 1.15 4.27
N ASN A 10 -1.84 1.25 3.00
CA ASN A 10 -2.20 0.09 2.18
C ASN A 10 -0.98 -0.81 1.94
N LEU A 11 0.21 -0.21 1.73
CA LEU A 11 1.49 -0.92 1.66
C LEU A 11 1.70 -1.81 2.89
N ARG A 12 1.51 -1.25 4.09
CA ARG A 12 1.64 -1.99 5.34
C ARG A 12 0.61 -3.11 5.47
N ILE A 13 -0.66 -2.84 5.13
CA ILE A 13 -1.73 -3.83 5.18
C ILE A 13 -1.41 -5.02 4.28
N TYR A 14 -1.18 -4.77 2.98
CA TYR A 14 -0.92 -5.84 2.02
C TYR A 14 0.37 -6.61 2.32
N ARG A 15 1.40 -5.95 2.85
CA ARG A 15 2.62 -6.61 3.31
C ARG A 15 2.33 -7.59 4.45
N GLN A 16 1.56 -7.15 5.45
CA GLN A 16 1.20 -7.97 6.61
C GLN A 16 0.29 -9.15 6.23
N GLU A 17 -0.69 -8.94 5.35
CA GLU A 17 -1.57 -10.00 4.83
C GLU A 17 -0.78 -11.12 4.12
N ARG A 18 0.38 -10.79 3.56
CA ARG A 18 1.29 -11.76 2.91
C ARG A 18 2.32 -12.35 3.86
N GLY A 19 2.30 -11.97 5.14
CA GLY A 19 3.27 -12.42 6.12
C GLY A 19 4.71 -11.96 5.83
N LEU A 20 4.91 -10.89 5.05
CA LEU A 20 6.24 -10.43 4.68
C LEU A 20 6.82 -9.49 5.74
N SER A 21 8.10 -9.64 6.05
CA SER A 21 8.84 -8.59 6.77
C SER A 21 9.10 -7.40 5.83
N GLN A 22 9.52 -6.25 6.37
CA GLN A 22 9.95 -5.11 5.54
C GLN A 22 11.17 -5.48 4.69
N GLU A 23 12.07 -6.31 5.21
CA GLU A 23 13.26 -6.77 4.51
C GLU A 23 12.92 -7.70 3.35
N GLU A 24 11.98 -8.62 3.57
CA GLU A 24 11.50 -9.53 2.53
C GLU A 24 10.79 -8.78 1.40
N LEU A 25 9.94 -7.79 1.74
CA LEU A 25 9.31 -6.95 0.72
C LEU A 25 10.35 -6.13 -0.07
N ALA A 26 11.33 -5.57 0.63
CA ALA A 26 12.41 -4.81 0.00
C ALA A 26 13.19 -5.66 -0.99
N HIS A 27 13.56 -6.87 -0.59
CA HIS A 27 14.24 -7.83 -1.45
C HIS A 27 13.40 -8.20 -2.69
N ARG A 28 12.12 -8.52 -2.52
CA ARG A 28 11.21 -8.85 -3.64
C ARG A 28 10.98 -7.69 -4.60
N ALA A 29 10.93 -6.47 -4.09
CA ALA A 29 10.71 -5.27 -4.88
C ALA A 29 12.01 -4.70 -5.48
N ASP A 30 13.17 -5.29 -5.20
CA ASP A 30 14.49 -4.75 -5.55
C ASP A 30 14.61 -3.28 -5.07
N LEU A 31 14.43 -3.10 -3.76
CA LEU A 31 14.46 -1.82 -3.03
C LEU A 31 15.22 -1.95 -1.71
N ASP A 32 15.59 -0.82 -1.12
CA ASP A 32 16.21 -0.78 0.21
C ASP A 32 15.16 -0.92 1.33
N ARG A 33 15.45 -1.74 2.34
CA ARG A 33 14.56 -1.94 3.51
C ARG A 33 14.25 -0.65 4.26
N THR A 34 15.20 0.27 4.39
CA THR A 34 15.00 1.58 5.02
C THR A 34 14.05 2.44 4.21
N TYR A 35 14.05 2.29 2.87
CA TYR A 35 13.09 2.96 2.00
C TYR A 35 11.68 2.41 2.21
N ILE A 36 11.50 1.08 2.28
CA ILE A 36 10.20 0.48 2.65
C ILE A 36 9.70 1.01 3.99
N SER A 37 10.57 1.05 5.01
CA SER A 37 10.25 1.59 6.34
C SER A 37 9.87 3.08 6.29
N ALA A 38 10.50 3.88 5.42
CA ALA A 38 10.18 5.29 5.22
C ALA A 38 8.83 5.47 4.50
N LEU A 39 8.53 4.63 3.49
CA LEU A 39 7.25 4.63 2.79
C LEU A 39 6.09 4.28 3.71
N GLU A 40 6.20 3.23 4.54
CA GLU A 40 5.17 2.85 5.52
C GLU A 40 4.93 3.92 6.60
N ARG A 41 5.89 4.81 6.83
CA ARG A 41 5.79 5.96 7.73
C ARG A 41 5.43 7.27 7.02
N CYS A 42 5.17 7.23 5.71
CA CYS A 42 4.87 8.40 4.89
C CYS A 42 5.96 9.50 4.92
N VAL A 43 7.23 9.11 5.13
CA VAL A 43 8.38 10.06 5.16
C VAL A 43 8.80 10.47 3.74
N TYR A 44 8.69 9.55 2.78
CA TYR A 44 9.02 9.81 1.38
C TYR A 44 7.84 9.54 0.45
N ALA A 45 7.86 10.20 -0.70
CA ALA A 45 6.99 9.85 -1.82
C ALA A 45 7.61 8.71 -2.63
N ALA A 46 6.78 7.76 -3.07
CA ALA A 46 7.15 6.78 -4.07
C ALA A 46 7.01 7.39 -5.47
N SER A 47 7.93 7.05 -6.38
CA SER A 47 7.70 7.25 -7.81
C SER A 47 6.67 6.24 -8.33
N ILE A 48 6.21 6.42 -9.57
CA ILE A 48 5.32 5.46 -10.23
C ILE A 48 6.03 4.11 -10.43
N ASP A 49 7.32 4.11 -10.79
CA ASP A 49 8.09 2.87 -10.96
C ASP A 49 8.24 2.10 -9.63
N VAL A 50 8.42 2.82 -8.52
CA VAL A 50 8.44 2.23 -7.18
C VAL A 50 7.07 1.65 -6.83
N LEU A 51 5.99 2.35 -7.16
CA LEU A 51 4.63 1.85 -6.95
C LEU A 51 4.40 0.52 -7.70
N GLU A 52 4.83 0.44 -8.95
CA GLU A 52 4.75 -0.78 -9.77
C GLU A 52 5.57 -1.93 -9.17
N LYS A 53 6.83 -1.67 -8.77
CA LYS A 53 7.68 -2.66 -8.10
C LYS A 53 7.03 -3.21 -6.83
N LEU A 54 6.46 -2.33 -5.99
CA LEU A 54 5.79 -2.73 -4.75
C LEU A 54 4.51 -3.53 -5.03
N ALA A 55 3.71 -3.11 -6.01
CA ALA A 55 2.49 -3.80 -6.40
C ALA A 55 2.81 -5.22 -6.91
N SER A 56 3.84 -5.35 -7.75
CA SER A 56 4.32 -6.64 -8.27
C SER A 56 4.86 -7.54 -7.15
N ALA A 57 5.71 -7.02 -6.27
CA ALA A 57 6.24 -7.78 -5.12
C ALA A 57 5.13 -8.24 -4.15
N LEU A 58 4.05 -7.48 -4.09
CA LEU A 58 2.84 -7.81 -3.35
C LEU A 58 1.80 -8.52 -4.23
N ASN A 59 1.99 -8.84 -5.51
CA ASN A 59 0.94 -9.48 -6.31
C ASN A 59 -0.46 -8.80 -6.15
N VAL A 60 -0.50 -7.47 -6.27
CA VAL A 60 -1.72 -6.62 -6.29
C VAL A 60 -1.64 -5.65 -7.47
N GLU A 61 -2.75 -5.00 -7.80
CA GLU A 61 -2.72 -3.89 -8.75
C GLU A 61 -2.17 -2.62 -8.07
N PRO A 62 -1.41 -1.76 -8.78
CA PRO A 62 -0.98 -0.46 -8.25
C PRO A 62 -2.14 0.40 -7.72
N ALA A 63 -3.32 0.28 -8.35
CA ALA A 63 -4.53 0.96 -7.92
C ALA A 63 -4.99 0.54 -6.52
N ASP A 64 -4.75 -0.70 -6.10
CA ASP A 64 -5.11 -1.18 -4.77
C ASP A 64 -4.26 -0.52 -3.68
N LEU A 65 -2.99 -0.22 -3.98
CA LEU A 65 -2.11 0.55 -3.09
C LEU A 65 -2.56 2.02 -2.94
N LEU A 66 -3.30 2.55 -3.92
CA LEU A 66 -3.81 3.92 -3.92
C LEU A 66 -5.30 4.02 -3.54
N ARG A 67 -5.99 2.88 -3.36
CA ARG A 67 -7.42 2.86 -3.08
C ARG A 67 -7.71 3.38 -1.68
N ARG A 68 -8.50 4.44 -1.60
CA ARG A 68 -9.09 4.88 -0.33
C ARG A 68 -10.12 3.84 0.09
N THR A 69 -9.95 3.25 1.27
CA THR A 69 -11.04 2.53 1.94
C THR A 69 -12.12 3.56 2.22
N LEU A 70 -13.13 3.62 1.35
CA LEU A 70 -14.40 4.20 1.72
C LEU A 70 -14.93 3.23 2.78
N SER A 71 -15.03 3.67 4.04
CA SER A 71 -15.95 2.99 4.95
C SER A 71 -17.28 2.90 4.18
N PRO A 72 -17.90 1.72 4.03
CA PRO A 72 -19.25 1.68 3.50
C PRO A 72 -20.05 2.60 4.41
N GLY A 73 -20.41 3.77 3.87
CA GLY A 73 -21.41 4.63 4.48
C GLY A 73 -22.60 3.72 4.67
N ARG A 74 -23.09 3.65 5.90
CA ARG A 74 -24.27 2.89 6.33
C ARG A 74 -25.22 2.81 5.14
N ASP A 75 -25.46 1.58 4.65
CA ASP A 75 -26.58 1.30 3.77
C ASP A 75 -27.84 1.80 4.49
N SER A 76 -28.22 3.03 4.17
CA SER A 76 -29.56 3.58 4.21
C SER A 76 -29.74 3.99 2.76
N THR A 77 -30.58 3.37 1.97
CA THR A 77 -31.92 2.92 2.33
C THR A 77 -32.31 1.78 1.39
N ALA A 78 -33.00 0.79 1.94
CA ALA A 78 -33.88 -0.05 1.15
C ALA A 78 -34.87 0.85 0.39
N GLU A 79 -34.82 0.78 -0.93
CA GLU A 79 -35.89 1.20 -1.84
C GLU A 79 -35.82 0.15 -2.96
N GLY A 80 -36.83 -0.65 -3.29
CA GLY A 80 -38.16 -0.93 -2.77
C GLY A 80 -38.68 -2.09 -3.62
#